data_AF-A0A914LF72-F1
#
_entry.id   AF-A0A914LF72-F1
#
_cell.length_a   1.000
_cell.length_b   1.000
_cell.length_c   1.000
_cell.angle_alpha   90.00
_cell.angle_beta   90.00
_cell.angle_gamma   90.00
#
_symmetry.space_group_name_H-M   'P 1'
#
loop_
_entity.id
_entity.type
_entity.pdbx_description
1 polymer ?
#
loop_
_entity_poly.entity_id
_entity_poly.type
_entity_poly.pdbx_seq_one_letter_code
_entity_poly.pdbx_strand_id
1 'polypeptide(L)'
;MLSVEYAPHNVYCYSLDRKADKKFKERIRALSRCFSKNVFVSDEEYNVYSSGKNVSRSHLSCLEKLNKRKEDWKYVVLLQNHDLPLRTNAELVRIFKAYNGTNDIATKNIVPNTVVKSLDWSLKGLRLYRNEGESWTRLTPLT
;
A
#
# COMPACT_ATOMS: atom_id res chain seq x y z
N MET A 1 -8.83 14.67 -2.08
CA MET A 1 -8.18 13.45 -2.60
C MET A 1 -9.23 12.40 -2.95
N LEU A 2 -9.93 11.77 -2.00
CA LEU A 2 -10.90 10.69 -2.31
C LEU A 2 -11.91 11.05 -3.41
N SER A 3 -12.49 12.25 -3.38
CA SER A 3 -13.49 12.68 -4.37
C SER A 3 -13.00 12.68 -5.82
N VAL A 4 -11.69 12.81 -6.06
CA VAL A 4 -11.09 12.82 -7.40
C VAL A 4 -10.75 11.39 -7.86
N GLU A 5 -10.41 10.53 -6.92
CA GLU A 5 -9.94 9.16 -7.19
C GLU A 5 -11.04 8.10 -7.08
N TYR A 6 -12.18 8.44 -6.45
CA TYR A 6 -13.19 7.48 -6.06
C TYR A 6 -13.84 6.81 -7.28
N ALA A 7 -13.77 5.48 -7.29
CA ALA A 7 -14.54 4.64 -8.16
C ALA A 7 -15.12 3.47 -7.33
N PRO A 8 -16.39 3.08 -7.56
CA PRO A 8 -17.07 2.09 -6.72
C PRO A 8 -16.48 0.67 -6.83
N HIS A 9 -15.70 0.39 -7.88
CA HIS A 9 -15.02 -0.89 -8.10
C HIS A 9 -13.59 -0.93 -7.54
N ASN A 10 -13.08 0.20 -7.05
CA ASN A 10 -11.76 0.26 -6.40
C ASN A 10 -11.91 0.14 -4.88
N VAL A 11 -10.82 -0.24 -4.22
CA VAL A 11 -10.75 -0.35 -2.76
C VAL A 11 -9.71 0.64 -2.22
N TYR A 12 -10.06 1.34 -1.15
CA TYR A 12 -9.25 2.39 -0.54
C TYR A 12 -8.98 2.06 0.92
N CYS A 13 -7.74 2.23 1.37
CA CYS A 13 -7.40 2.12 2.79
C CYS A 13 -6.59 3.33 3.25
N TYR A 14 -7.07 3.98 4.31
CA TYR A 14 -6.41 5.10 4.95
C TYR A 14 -5.65 4.65 6.19
N SER A 15 -4.34 4.90 6.24
CA SER A 15 -3.59 4.86 7.49
C SER A 15 -3.59 6.24 8.13
N LEU A 16 -3.99 6.35 9.39
CA LEU A 16 -3.98 7.61 10.13
C LEU A 16 -2.68 7.76 10.91
N ASP A 17 -2.06 8.93 10.85
CA ASP A 17 -0.92 9.26 11.70
C ASP A 17 -1.40 9.35 13.15
N ARG A 18 -0.73 8.63 14.06
CA ARG A 18 -1.11 8.53 15.47
C ARG A 18 -1.16 9.92 16.13
N LYS A 19 -0.24 10.81 15.76
CA LYS A 19 -0.16 12.20 16.24
C LYS A 19 -1.11 13.18 15.51
N ALA A 20 -1.90 12.73 14.55
CA ALA A 20 -2.91 13.58 13.91
C ALA A 20 -4.01 13.98 14.92
N ASP A 21 -4.59 15.15 14.69
CA ASP A 21 -5.67 15.70 15.50
C ASP A 21 -6.85 14.72 15.63
N LYS A 22 -7.46 14.68 16.82
CA LYS A 22 -8.55 13.75 17.13
C LYS A 22 -9.75 13.96 16.20
N LYS A 23 -10.13 15.22 15.95
CA LYS A 23 -11.28 15.57 15.10
C LYS A 23 -11.02 15.17 13.65
N PHE A 24 -9.79 15.33 13.17
CA PHE A 24 -9.41 14.80 11.86
C PHE A 24 -9.61 13.28 11.78
N LYS A 25 -9.10 12.53 12.75
CA LYS A 25 -9.23 11.06 12.77
C LYS A 25 -10.69 10.61 12.83
N GLU A 26 -11.51 11.28 13.63
CA GLU A 26 -12.96 11.03 13.70
C GLU A 26 -13.66 11.26 12.36
N ARG A 27 -13.30 12.33 11.65
CA ARG A 27 -13.86 12.65 10.32
C ARG A 27 -13.49 11.60 9.28
N ILE A 28 -12.25 11.12 9.24
CA ILE A 28 -11.85 10.07 8.29
C ILE A 28 -12.53 8.74 8.62
N ARG A 29 -12.68 8.38 9.91
CA ARG A 29 -13.46 7.20 10.31
C ARG A 29 -14.94 7.34 9.94
N ALA A 30 -15.52 8.52 10.11
CA ALA A 30 -16.90 8.78 9.68
C ALA A 30 -17.05 8.62 8.15
N LEU A 31 -16.11 9.17 7.37
CA LEU A 31 -16.07 8.99 5.92
C LEU A 31 -16.03 7.51 5.53
N SER A 32 -15.16 6.71 6.15
CA SER A 32 -15.08 5.26 5.91
C SER A 32 -16.41 4.54 6.20
N ARG A 33 -17.17 4.96 7.22
CA ARG A 33 -18.51 4.40 7.49
C ARG A 33 -19.53 4.74 6.39
N CYS A 34 -19.43 5.91 5.77
CA CYS A 34 -20.30 6.27 4.64
C CYS A 34 -20.04 5.40 3.40
N PHE A 35 -18.81 4.92 3.22
CA PHE A 35 -18.39 4.05 2.10
C PHE A 35 -17.93 2.68 2.61
N SER A 36 -18.73 2.08 3.50
CA SER A 36 -18.37 0.87 4.26
C SER A 36 -18.05 -0.36 3.42
N LYS A 37 -18.42 -0.35 2.13
CA LYS A 37 -18.15 -1.44 1.19
C LYS A 37 -16.71 -1.44 0.65
N ASN A 38 -16.09 -0.27 0.49
CA ASN A 38 -14.80 -0.18 -0.23
C ASN A 38 -13.83 0.89 0.29
N VAL A 39 -14.15 1.59 1.38
CA VAL A 39 -13.23 2.53 2.04
C VAL A 39 -13.00 2.11 3.48
N PHE A 40 -11.74 1.84 3.81
CA PHE A 40 -11.33 1.34 5.11
C PHE A 40 -10.32 2.26 5.79
N VAL A 41 -10.19 2.09 7.10
CA VAL A 41 -9.12 2.71 7.90
C VAL A 41 -8.30 1.58 8.50
N SER A 42 -6.97 1.74 8.47
CA SER A 42 -6.01 0.85 9.13
C SER A 42 -6.37 0.61 10.60
N ASP A 43 -6.12 -0.61 11.09
CA ASP A 43 -6.33 -0.95 12.50
C ASP A 43 -5.24 -0.35 13.39
N GLU A 44 -4.02 -0.25 12.87
CA GLU A 44 -2.89 0.34 13.57
C GLU A 44 -2.62 1.78 13.09
N GLU A 45 -2.29 2.66 14.04
CA GLU A 45 -1.79 4.02 13.80
C GLU A 45 -0.35 4.13 14.26
N TYR A 46 0.55 4.66 13.42
CA TYR A 46 1.95 4.91 13.79
C TYR A 46 2.26 6.40 13.79
N ASN A 47 3.25 6.82 14.58
CA ASN A 47 3.82 8.17 14.46
C ASN A 47 4.63 8.24 13.15
N VAL A 48 4.12 8.92 12.14
CA VAL A 48 4.79 9.04 10.83
C VAL A 48 5.63 10.33 10.80
N TYR A 49 6.84 10.26 10.25
CA TYR A 49 7.75 11.42 10.19
C TYR A 49 8.14 11.73 8.76
N SER A 50 8.48 13.00 8.49
CA SER A 50 8.97 13.46 7.18
C SER A 50 10.25 12.77 6.73
N SER A 51 11.01 12.19 7.65
CA SER A 51 12.16 11.33 7.36
C SER A 51 11.79 9.96 6.76
N GLY A 52 10.50 9.66 6.59
CA GLY A 52 10.01 8.37 6.11
C GLY A 52 9.80 7.33 7.21
N LYS A 53 10.16 7.64 8.47
CA LYS A 53 9.97 6.72 9.59
C LYS A 53 8.49 6.33 9.71
N ASN A 54 8.24 5.02 9.78
CA ASN A 54 6.94 4.36 9.83
C ASN A 54 6.03 4.48 8.59
N VAL A 55 6.43 5.16 7.51
CA VAL A 55 5.60 5.26 6.28
C VAL A 55 5.28 3.86 5.73
N SER A 56 6.29 3.01 5.53
CA SER A 56 6.09 1.65 5.01
C SER A 56 5.26 0.77 5.96
N ARG A 57 5.40 0.93 7.28
CA ARG A 57 4.59 0.19 8.26
C ARG A 57 3.12 0.60 8.20
N SER A 58 2.84 1.88 8.05
CA SER A 58 1.48 2.41 7.88
C SER A 58 0.82 1.86 6.61
N HIS A 59 1.54 1.84 5.48
CA HIS A 59 1.04 1.23 4.24
C HIS A 59 0.81 -0.28 4.41
N LEU A 60 1.75 -1.00 5.03
CA LEU A 60 1.64 -2.44 5.23
C LEU A 60 0.43 -2.80 6.08
N SER A 61 0.13 -2.05 7.14
CA SER A 61 -1.05 -2.31 7.98
C SER A 61 -2.35 -2.19 7.17
N CYS A 62 -2.41 -1.24 6.23
CA CYS A 62 -3.52 -1.16 5.29
C CYS A 62 -3.60 -2.38 4.36
N LEU A 63 -2.48 -2.80 3.77
CA LEU A 63 -2.43 -3.99 2.91
C LEU A 63 -2.83 -5.26 3.64
N GLU A 64 -2.37 -5.44 4.89
CA GLU A 64 -2.77 -6.55 5.73
C GLU A 64 -4.27 -6.55 6.00
N LYS A 65 -4.87 -5.37 6.23
CA LYS A 65 -6.31 -5.23 6.40
C LYS A 65 -7.07 -5.63 5.14
N LEU A 66 -6.66 -5.13 3.97
CA LEU A 66 -7.28 -5.49 2.68
C LEU A 66 -7.17 -7.00 2.41
N ASN A 67 -6.02 -7.59 2.72
CA ASN A 67 -5.79 -9.03 2.57
C ASN A 67 -6.67 -9.85 3.53
N LYS A 68 -6.78 -9.47 4.81
CA LYS A 68 -7.65 -10.12 5.79
C LYS A 68 -9.12 -10.08 5.38
N ARG A 69 -9.53 -9.01 4.70
CA ARG A 69 -10.89 -8.84 4.17
C ARG A 69 -11.14 -9.57 2.85
N LYS A 70 -10.10 -10.16 2.25
CA LYS A 70 -10.17 -10.88 0.96
C LYS A 70 -10.71 -10.01 -0.18
N GLU A 71 -10.34 -8.73 -0.17
CA GLU A 71 -10.69 -7.79 -1.24
C GLU A 71 -9.96 -8.21 -2.54
N ASP A 72 -10.67 -8.31 -3.67
CA ASP A 72 -10.09 -8.78 -4.95
C ASP A 72 -9.42 -7.63 -5.75
N TRP A 73 -8.41 -7.00 -5.16
CA TRP A 73 -7.60 -6.01 -5.86
C TRP A 73 -6.51 -6.70 -6.70
N LYS A 74 -6.14 -6.09 -7.84
CA LYS A 74 -5.07 -6.61 -8.73
C LYS A 74 -3.77 -5.82 -8.63
N TYR A 75 -3.86 -4.52 -8.36
CA TYR A 75 -2.73 -3.62 -8.19
C TYR A 75 -2.95 -2.73 -6.97
N VAL A 76 -1.84 -2.31 -6.38
CA VAL A 76 -1.81 -1.36 -5.26
C VAL A 76 -1.05 -0.13 -5.71
N VAL A 77 -1.62 1.04 -5.46
CA VAL A 77 -0.93 2.33 -5.57
C VAL A 77 -0.76 2.88 -4.16
N LEU A 78 0.49 3.14 -3.76
CA LEU A 78 0.80 3.74 -2.46
C LEU A 78 0.84 5.26 -2.63
N LEU A 79 -0.03 5.96 -1.90
CA LEU A 79 -0.17 7.43 -1.98
C LEU A 79 0.04 8.08 -0.61
N GLN A 80 0.54 9.31 -0.63
CA GLN A 80 0.67 10.22 0.50
C GLN A 80 -0.31 11.40 0.38
N ASN A 81 -0.43 12.21 1.44
CA ASN A 81 -1.46 13.26 1.57
C ASN A 81 -1.46 14.33 0.47
N HIS A 82 -0.36 14.52 -0.25
CA HIS A 82 -0.18 15.57 -1.25
C HIS A 82 -0.10 15.03 -2.69
N ASP A 83 -0.26 13.73 -2.86
CA ASP A 83 -0.27 13.13 -4.19
C ASP A 83 -1.61 13.42 -4.87
N LEU A 84 -1.56 13.63 -6.18
CA LEU A 84 -2.73 13.83 -7.01
C LEU A 84 -2.61 12.97 -8.28
N PRO A 85 -3.71 12.32 -8.71
CA PRO A 85 -3.69 11.54 -9.92
C PRO A 85 -3.57 12.45 -11.14
N LEU A 86 -2.61 12.16 -12.01
CA LEU A 86 -2.45 12.84 -13.31
C LEU A 86 -3.20 12.13 -14.44
N ARG A 87 -3.83 11.00 -14.14
CA ARG A 87 -4.54 10.13 -15.07
C ARG A 87 -5.89 9.76 -14.47
N THR A 88 -6.88 9.61 -15.33
CA THR A 88 -8.20 9.13 -14.94
C THR A 88 -8.13 7.66 -14.50
N ASN A 89 -9.13 7.21 -13.73
CA ASN A 89 -9.22 5.79 -13.35
C ASN A 89 -9.22 4.85 -14.57
N ALA A 90 -9.89 5.22 -15.67
CA ALA A 90 -9.92 4.42 -16.88
C ALA A 90 -8.53 4.30 -17.55
N GLU A 91 -7.72 5.36 -17.53
CA GLU A 91 -6.34 5.31 -18.01
C GLU A 91 -5.46 4.45 -17.11
N LEU A 92 -5.58 4.58 -15.78
CA LEU A 92 -4.84 3.74 -14.83
C LEU A 92 -5.16 2.25 -15.03
N VAL A 93 -6.44 1.89 -15.21
CA VAL A 93 -6.83 0.49 -15.50
C VAL A 93 -6.19 -0.02 -16.78
N ARG A 94 -6.08 0.80 -17.83
CA ARG A 94 -5.39 0.41 -19.09
C ARG A 94 -3.90 0.20 -18.87
N ILE A 95 -3.25 1.10 -18.12
CA ILE A 95 -1.83 0.98 -17.77
C ILE A 95 -1.58 -0.31 -16.97
N PHE A 96 -2.37 -0.56 -15.94
CA PHE A 96 -2.23 -1.77 -15.11
C PHE A 96 -2.51 -3.06 -15.87
N LYS A 97 -3.42 -3.05 -16.84
CA LYS A 97 -3.59 -4.18 -17.76
C LYS A 97 -2.35 -4.40 -18.63
N ALA A 98 -1.73 -3.34 -19.14
CA ALA A 98 -0.50 -3.43 -19.90
C ALA A 98 0.69 -3.95 -19.07
N TYR A 99 0.73 -3.67 -17.77
CA TYR A 99 1.74 -4.20 -16.84
C TYR A 99 1.60 -5.71 -16.58
N ASN A 100 0.43 -6.32 -16.83
CA ASN A 100 0.26 -7.77 -16.83
C ASN A 100 0.89 -8.52 -15.62
N GLY A 101 0.66 -8.03 -14.40
CA GLY A 101 1.14 -8.63 -13.16
C GLY A 101 2.55 -8.18 -12.73
N THR A 102 3.22 -7.32 -13.50
CA THR A 102 4.53 -6.78 -13.10
C THR A 102 4.40 -5.64 -12.09
N ASN A 103 5.42 -5.48 -11.25
CA ASN A 103 5.53 -4.31 -10.37
C ASN A 103 6.23 -3.16 -11.09
N ASP A 104 5.76 -1.93 -10.87
CA ASP A 104 6.41 -0.70 -11.30
C ASP A 104 6.91 0.05 -10.06
N ILE A 105 8.23 0.03 -9.85
CA ILE A 105 8.87 0.56 -8.65
C ILE A 105 10.14 1.30 -9.07
N ALA A 106 10.26 2.57 -8.67
CA ALA A 106 11.49 3.32 -8.84
C ALA A 106 12.57 2.82 -7.87
N THR A 107 13.74 2.48 -8.41
CA THR A 107 14.93 2.16 -7.62
C THR A 107 15.90 3.33 -7.65
N LYS A 108 16.71 3.46 -6.60
CA LYS A 108 17.80 4.43 -6.52
C LYS A 108 19.07 3.71 -6.10
N ASN A 109 20.22 4.28 -6.48
CA ASN A 109 21.49 3.81 -5.96
C ASN A 109 21.50 3.88 -4.43
N ILE A 110 22.13 2.88 -3.82
CA ILE A 110 22.30 2.84 -2.37
C ILE A 110 23.08 4.08 -1.93
N VAL A 111 22.53 4.84 -0.99
CA VAL A 111 23.24 5.98 -0.39
C VAL A 111 24.37 5.42 0.49
N PRO A 112 25.63 5.84 0.29
CA PRO A 112 26.74 5.38 1.12
C PRO A 112 26.44 5.52 2.62
N ASN A 113 26.86 4.54 3.42
CA ASN A 113 26.68 4.49 4.87
C ASN A 113 25.22 4.38 5.38
N THR A 114 24.23 4.16 4.51
CA THR A 114 22.83 3.92 4.92
C THR A 114 22.47 2.45 5.09
N VAL A 115 23.34 1.55 4.61
CA VAL A 115 23.14 0.10 4.68
C VAL A 115 24.11 -0.50 5.69
N VAL A 116 23.55 -1.23 6.66
CA VAL A 116 24.32 -1.99 7.65
C VAL A 116 24.88 -3.23 6.98
N LYS A 117 26.09 -3.14 6.41
CA LYS A 117 26.71 -4.21 5.61
C LYS A 117 26.96 -5.52 6.36
N SER A 118 26.90 -5.51 7.69
CA SER A 118 27.04 -6.72 8.52
C SER A 118 25.79 -7.59 8.58
N LEU A 119 24.63 -7.09 8.13
CA LEU A 119 23.40 -7.89 8.04
C LEU A 119 23.39 -8.72 6.75
N ASP A 120 22.70 -9.85 6.79
CA ASP A 120 22.41 -10.65 5.60
C ASP A 120 21.27 -9.99 4.80
N TRP A 121 21.65 -9.33 3.70
CA TRP A 121 20.72 -8.67 2.77
C TRP A 121 20.25 -9.58 1.63
N SER A 122 20.56 -10.88 1.66
CA SER A 122 19.99 -11.83 0.71
C SER A 122 18.47 -11.93 0.88
N LEU A 123 17.75 -12.35 -0.17
CA LEU A 123 16.29 -12.58 -0.07
C LEU A 123 15.91 -13.54 1.07
N LYS A 124 16.79 -14.51 1.33
CA LYS A 124 16.69 -15.46 2.45
C LYS A 124 16.88 -14.75 3.80
N GLY A 125 17.96 -13.98 3.93
CA GLY A 125 18.25 -13.19 5.14
C GLY A 125 17.13 -12.20 5.49
N LEU A 126 16.54 -11.59 4.46
CA LEU A 126 15.41 -10.66 4.59
C LEU A 126 14.08 -11.35 4.89
N ARG A 127 14.01 -12.69 4.81
CA ARG A 127 12.80 -13.49 5.05
C ARG A 127 11.56 -12.96 4.31
N LEU A 128 11.76 -12.47 3.09
CA LEU A 128 10.70 -11.81 2.31
C LEU A 128 9.56 -12.78 1.93
N TYR A 129 9.84 -14.08 1.92
CA TYR A 129 8.87 -15.12 1.59
C TYR A 129 8.47 -15.87 2.85
N ARG A 130 7.16 -15.92 3.10
CA ARG A 130 6.59 -16.49 4.32
C ARG A 130 6.69 -18.02 4.40
N ASN A 131 7.08 -18.70 3.32
CA ASN A 131 7.31 -20.15 3.25
C ASN A 131 8.47 -20.47 2.30
N GLU A 132 9.58 -21.04 2.78
CA GLU A 132 10.69 -21.54 1.94
C GLU A 132 10.34 -22.85 1.17
N GLY A 133 9.08 -23.30 1.20
CA GLY A 133 8.62 -24.58 0.64
C GLY A 133 7.60 -24.51 -0.50
N GLU A 134 7.10 -23.32 -0.86
CA GLU A 134 6.25 -23.17 -2.04
C GLU A 134 7.12 -22.89 -3.27
N SER A 135 7.29 -23.93 -4.09
CA SER A 135 8.04 -23.89 -5.35
C SER A 135 7.61 -22.72 -6.23
N TRP A 136 8.61 -22.06 -6.84
CA TRP A 136 8.48 -20.97 -7.81
C TRP A 136 7.58 -21.26 -9.03
N THR A 137 7.10 -22.50 -9.19
CA THR A 137 6.23 -22.93 -10.28
C THR A 137 4.76 -22.50 -10.14
N ARG A 138 4.36 -21.86 -9.03
CA ARG A 138 2.99 -21.34 -8.84
C ARG A 138 2.84 -19.83 -8.97
N LEU A 139 3.64 -19.19 -9.82
CA LEU A 139 3.18 -17.97 -10.49
C LEU A 139 2.42 -18.37 -11.75
N THR A 140 1.36 -19.15 -11.59
CA THR A 140 0.34 -19.25 -12.63
C THR A 140 -0.39 -17.91 -12.69
N PRO A 141 -0.59 -17.33 -13.89
CA PRO A 141 -1.44 -16.16 -14.05
C PRO A 141 -2.79 -16.46 -13.39
N LEU A 142 -3.30 -15.52 -12.60
CA LEU A 142 -4.69 -15.59 -12.15
C LEU A 142 -5.56 -15.56 -13.41
N THR A 143 -6.09 -16.72 -13.81
CA THR A 143 -7.17 -16.85 -14.80
C THR A 143 -8.45 -16.26 -14.25
#